data_AF-A0A820NGR5-F1
#
_entry.id   AF-A0A820NGR5-F1
#
_cell.length_a   1.000
_cell.length_b   1.000
_cell.length_c   1.000
_cell.angle_alpha   90.00
_cell.angle_beta   90.00
_cell.angle_gamma   90.00
#
_symmetry.space_group_name_H-M   'P 1'
#
loop_
_entity.id
_entity.type
_entity.pdbx_description
1 polymer ?
#
loop_
_entity_poly.entity_id
_entity_poly.type
_entity_poly.pdbx_seq_one_letter_code
_entity_poly.pdbx_strand_id
1 'polypeptide(L)'
;APPGLKKNLLRTFENWTPDEFSKGSVARSQTLFVLAWFHAIIQERRKYIPQGWTKFYEFSQADLRAGYEIIHRLTERAARQ
;
A
#
# COMPACT_ATOMS: atom_id res chain seq x y z
N ALA A 1 11.40 -6.54 3.09
CA ALA A 1 11.01 -5.16 3.47
C ALA A 1 11.99 -4.67 4.52
N PRO A 2 12.40 -3.38 4.53
CA PRO A 2 13.26 -2.88 5.59
C PRO A 2 12.51 -3.02 6.92
N PRO A 3 13.22 -3.32 8.02
CA PRO A 3 12.58 -3.51 9.30
C PRO A 3 11.97 -2.21 9.82
N GLY A 4 10.73 -2.30 10.28
CA GLY A 4 9.98 -1.22 10.91
C GLY A 4 9.02 -0.53 9.94
N LEU A 5 7.84 -0.20 10.46
CA LEU A 5 6.73 0.38 9.69
C LEU A 5 7.13 1.64 8.92
N LYS A 6 7.82 2.58 9.60
CA LYS A 6 8.26 3.85 9.00
C LYS A 6 9.16 3.64 7.79
N LYS A 7 10.18 2.78 7.92
CA LYS A 7 11.12 2.52 6.81
C LYS A 7 10.42 1.81 5.65
N ASN A 8 9.47 0.93 5.94
CA ASN A 8 8.71 0.24 4.92
C ASN A 8 7.85 1.23 4.11
N LEU A 9 7.14 2.11 4.81
CA LEU A 9 6.37 3.20 4.18
C LEU A 9 7.24 4.12 3.34
N LEU A 10 8.37 4.61 3.88
CA LEU A 10 9.29 5.48 3.13
C LEU A 10 9.71 4.85 1.81
N ARG A 11 10.10 3.57 1.82
CA ARG A 11 10.45 2.83 0.61
C ARG A 11 9.27 2.67 -0.36
N THR A 12 8.05 2.48 0.15
CA THR A 12 6.85 2.47 -0.70
C THR A 12 6.66 3.81 -1.39
N PHE A 13 6.83 4.92 -0.67
CA PHE A 13 6.72 6.26 -1.22
C PHE A 13 7.86 6.64 -2.16
N GLU A 14 9.08 6.14 -1.96
CA GLU A 14 10.19 6.30 -2.91
C GLU A 14 9.90 5.64 -4.27
N ASN A 15 9.10 4.56 -4.29
CA ASN A 15 8.70 3.87 -5.50
C ASN A 15 7.50 4.52 -6.22
N TRP A 16 6.82 5.48 -5.58
CA TRP A 16 5.70 6.21 -6.17
C TRP A 16 6.16 7.61 -6.55
N THR A 17 5.81 8.05 -7.74
CA THR A 17 6.09 9.45 -8.12
C THR A 17 5.15 10.39 -7.35
N PRO A 18 5.60 11.61 -7.01
CA PRO A 18 4.72 12.60 -6.37
C PRO A 18 3.46 12.90 -7.19
N ASP A 19 3.56 12.84 -8.52
CA ASP A 19 2.43 13.01 -9.45
C ASP A 19 1.40 11.88 -9.31
N GLU A 20 1.84 10.63 -9.28
CA GLU A 20 0.94 9.46 -9.10
C GLU A 20 0.15 9.52 -7.79
N PHE A 21 0.77 10.05 -6.73
CA PHE A 21 0.13 10.15 -5.41
C PHE A 21 -0.78 11.38 -5.28
N SER A 22 -0.38 12.52 -5.85
CA SER A 22 -1.13 13.79 -5.74
C SER A 22 -2.22 13.95 -6.79
N LYS A 23 -2.23 13.13 -7.84
CA LYS A 23 -3.28 13.14 -8.87
C LYS A 23 -4.65 12.77 -8.28
N GLY A 24 -5.67 13.56 -8.61
CA GLY A 24 -7.07 13.29 -8.26
C GLY A 24 -7.52 13.93 -6.95
N SER A 25 -8.46 13.31 -6.26
CA SER A 25 -9.06 13.85 -5.04
C SER A 25 -8.20 13.56 -3.80
N VAL A 26 -8.36 14.39 -2.76
CA VAL A 26 -7.73 14.15 -1.44
C VAL A 26 -8.10 12.76 -0.89
N ALA A 27 -9.34 12.33 -1.10
CA ALA A 27 -9.80 11.00 -0.69
C ALA A 27 -9.02 9.87 -1.39
N ARG A 28 -8.65 10.03 -2.67
CA ARG A 28 -7.79 9.08 -3.39
C ARG A 28 -6.41 8.99 -2.73
N SER A 29 -5.75 10.12 -2.48
CA SER A 29 -4.43 10.14 -1.84
C SER A 29 -4.45 9.54 -0.43
N GLN A 30 -5.49 9.82 0.37
CA GLN A 30 -5.70 9.21 1.68
C GLN A 30 -5.88 7.68 1.56
N THR A 31 -6.65 7.21 0.58
CA THR A 31 -6.86 5.78 0.35
C THR A 31 -5.56 5.08 -0.06
N LEU A 32 -4.75 5.72 -0.91
CA LEU A 32 -3.42 5.22 -1.29
C LEU A 32 -2.46 5.14 -0.08
N PHE A 33 -2.50 6.13 0.81
CA PHE A 33 -1.75 6.08 2.06
C PHE A 33 -2.18 4.89 2.93
N VAL A 34 -3.50 4.69 3.10
CA VAL A 34 -4.04 3.55 3.86
C VAL A 34 -3.63 2.22 3.25
N LEU A 35 -3.63 2.10 1.92
CA LEU A 35 -3.13 0.91 1.22
C LEU A 35 -1.65 0.65 1.53
N ALA A 36 -0.79 1.67 1.40
CA ALA A 36 0.64 1.54 1.70
C ALA A 36 0.88 1.16 3.17
N TRP A 37 0.12 1.75 4.09
CA TRP A 37 0.17 1.45 5.52
C TRP A 37 -0.26 0.02 5.83
N PHE A 38 -1.36 -0.43 5.25
CA PHE A 38 -1.82 -1.82 5.37
C PHE A 38 -0.77 -2.80 4.85
N HIS A 39 -0.23 -2.55 3.66
CA HIS A 39 0.81 -3.38 3.06
C HIS A 39 2.06 -3.46 3.94
N ALA A 40 2.46 -2.35 4.55
CA ALA A 40 3.60 -2.31 5.45
C ALA A 40 3.34 -3.09 6.75
N ILE A 41 2.13 -3.02 7.33
CA ILE A 41 1.73 -3.77 8.52
C ILE A 41 1.73 -5.27 8.28
N ILE A 42 1.08 -5.74 7.21
CA ILE A 42 0.99 -7.17 6.94
C ILE A 42 2.39 -7.77 6.72
N GLN A 43 3.31 -7.01 6.12
CA GLN A 43 4.70 -7.40 5.97
C GLN A 43 5.45 -7.47 7.30
N GLU A 44 5.28 -6.49 8.19
CA GLU A 44 5.90 -6.45 9.52
C GLU A 44 5.37 -7.55 10.44
N ARG A 45 4.06 -7.86 10.37
CA ARG A 45 3.42 -8.92 11.15
C ARG A 45 4.02 -10.31 10.91
N ARG A 46 4.69 -10.54 9.77
CA ARG A 46 5.41 -11.80 9.48
C ARG A 46 6.55 -12.09 10.45
N LYS A 47 7.08 -11.09 11.16
CA LYS A 47 8.10 -11.28 12.19
C LYS A 47 7.58 -12.01 13.44
N TYR A 48 6.26 -12.04 13.63
CA TYR A 48 5.62 -12.53 14.85
C TYR A 48 4.91 -13.86 14.63
N ILE A 49 5.34 -14.69 13.68
CA ILE A 49 4.78 -16.05 13.49
C ILE A 49 5.06 -16.87 14.76
N PRO A 50 4.05 -17.56 15.35
CA PRO A 50 2.71 -17.81 14.81
C PRO A 50 1.61 -16.79 15.16
N GLN A 51 1.79 -15.88 16.12
CA GLN A 51 0.74 -14.94 16.58
C GLN A 51 0.36 -13.90 15.51
N GLY A 52 1.32 -13.52 14.67
CA GLY A 52 1.14 -12.58 13.57
C GLY A 52 0.41 -13.20 12.37
N TRP A 53 0.82 -14.43 12.02
CA TRP A 53 0.35 -15.24 10.89
C TRP A 53 0.60 -16.73 11.17
N THR A 54 -0.25 -17.61 10.62
CA THR A 54 -0.10 -19.07 10.75
C THR A 54 1.08 -19.65 9.97
N LYS A 55 1.50 -18.97 8.89
CA LYS A 55 2.63 -19.35 8.03
C LYS A 55 3.22 -18.11 7.37
N PHE A 56 4.37 -18.27 6.71
CA PHE A 56 4.98 -17.20 5.94
C PHE A 56 4.19 -16.98 4.64
N TYR A 57 3.57 -15.80 4.50
CA TYR A 57 2.92 -15.35 3.27
C TYR A 57 3.82 -14.36 2.53
N GLU A 58 3.93 -14.51 1.22
CA GLU A 58 4.78 -13.67 0.39
C GLU A 58 4.05 -12.40 -0.09
N PHE A 59 3.91 -11.41 0.78
CA PHE A 59 3.39 -10.09 0.38
C PHE A 59 4.46 -9.31 -0.39
N SER A 60 4.25 -9.19 -1.70
CA SER A 60 5.19 -8.65 -2.68
C SER A 60 4.79 -7.24 -3.16
N GLN A 61 5.67 -6.60 -3.95
CA GLN A 61 5.32 -5.32 -4.60
C GLN A 61 4.27 -5.47 -5.69
N ALA A 62 4.06 -6.67 -6.24
CA ALA A 62 2.99 -6.92 -7.21
C ALA A 62 1.61 -6.76 -6.56
N ASP A 63 1.44 -7.22 -5.31
CA ASP A 63 0.19 -7.09 -4.56
C ASP A 63 -0.14 -5.61 -4.29
N LEU A 64 0.86 -4.83 -3.91
CA LEU A 64 0.71 -3.38 -3.70
C LEU A 64 0.30 -2.66 -5.00
N ARG A 65 0.94 -2.99 -6.13
CA ARG A 65 0.60 -2.43 -7.44
C ARG A 65 -0.80 -2.82 -7.89
N ALA A 66 -1.24 -4.05 -7.64
CA ALA A 66 -2.60 -4.48 -7.92
C ALA A 66 -3.62 -3.66 -7.11
N GLY A 67 -3.35 -3.43 -5.81
CA GLY A 67 -4.18 -2.56 -4.98
C GLY A 67 -4.25 -1.12 -5.47
N TYR A 68 -3.11 -0.56 -5.89
CA TYR A 68 -3.05 0.79 -6.49
C TYR A 68 -3.95 0.89 -7.73
N GLU A 69 -3.86 -0.07 -8.64
CA GLU A 69 -4.63 -0.10 -9.89
C GLU A 69 -6.14 -0.18 -9.64
N ILE A 70 -6.56 -0.96 -8.63
CA ILE A 70 -7.97 -1.03 -8.22
C ILE A 70 -8.46 0.33 -7.72
N ILE A 71 -7.72 0.98 -6.82
CA ILE A 71 -8.08 2.31 -6.30
C ILE A 71 -8.13 3.32 -7.44
N HIS A 72 -7.15 3.29 -8.35
CA HIS A 72 -7.12 4.17 -9.51
C HIS A 72 -8.38 4.02 -10.37
N ARG A 73 -8.74 2.79 -10.75
CA ARG A 73 -9.95 2.52 -11.56
C ARG A 73 -11.25 2.94 -10.86
N LEU A 74 -11.37 2.68 -9.56
CA LEU A 74 -12.56 3.02 -8.79
C LEU A 74 -12.74 4.54 -8.66
N THR A 75 -11.65 5.24 -8.37
CA THR A 75 -11.67 6.71 -8.22
C THR A 75 -11.90 7.42 -9.54
N GLU A 76 -11.37 6.91 -10.66
CA GLU A 76 -11.71 7.43 -11.99
C GLU A 76 -13.17 7.22 -12.36
N ARG A 77 -13.76 6.07 -12.03
CA ARG A 77 -15.19 5.82 -12.27
C ARG A 77 -16.06 6.77 -11.47
N ALA A 78 -15.73 7.00 -10.20
CA ALA A 78 -16.45 7.93 -9.34
C ALA A 78 -16.35 9.38 -9.84
N ALA A 79 -15.21 9.79 -10.40
CA ALA A 79 -15.03 11.14 -10.96
C ALA A 79 -15.79 11.37 -12.29
N ARG A 80 -16.26 10.30 -12.95
CA ARG A 80 -17.05 10.38 -14.20
C ARG A 80 -18.56 10.39 -13.96
N GLN A 81 -19.01 10.19 -12.72
CA GLN A 81 -20.41 10.21 -12.30
C GLN A 81 -20.74 11.57 -11.69
#